data_AF-A0A0N4XEE6-F1
#
_entry.id   AF-A0A0N4XEE6-F1
#
_cell.length_a   1.000
_cell.length_b   1.000
_cell.length_c   1.000
_cell.angle_alpha   90.00
_cell.angle_beta   90.00
_cell.angle_gamma   90.00
#
_symmetry.space_group_name_H-M   'P 1'
#
loop_
_entity.id
_entity.type
_entity.pdbx_description
1 polymer ?
#
loop_
_entity_poly.entity_id
_entity_poly.type
_entity_poly.pdbx_seq_one_letter_code
_entity_poly.pdbx_strand_id
1 'polypeptide(L)'
;MDKVKFGFEFQVSTLGTVERTLARALGSLPTASLENALQDLLAADAISPDEIENVFFIGKTYDALGDYRNAETYLQKVVGMARDPECVVECEYVEEARQILSGINYS
;
A
#
# COMPACT_ATOMS: atom_id res chain seq x y z
N MET A 1 -8.34 39.20 -1.82
CA MET A 1 -9.61 38.57 -1.41
C MET A 1 -9.76 37.43 -2.39
N ASP A 2 -9.09 36.30 -2.13
CA ASP A 2 -8.85 35.29 -3.15
C ASP A 2 -9.00 33.89 -2.54
N LYS A 3 -10.25 33.43 -2.51
CA LYS A 3 -10.68 32.09 -2.09
C LYS A 3 -10.95 31.18 -3.31
N VAL A 4 -10.08 31.12 -4.31
CA VAL A 4 -10.24 30.13 -5.40
C VAL A 4 -8.87 29.87 -6.02
N LYS A 5 -8.08 28.93 -5.48
CA LYS A 5 -6.92 28.33 -6.20
C LYS A 5 -6.20 27.18 -5.48
N PHE A 6 -6.75 26.59 -4.41
CA PHE A 6 -6.04 25.52 -3.69
C PHE A 6 -6.48 24.09 -4.04
N GLY A 7 -7.49 23.93 -4.90
CA GLY A 7 -8.13 22.63 -5.17
C GLY A 7 -7.82 21.97 -6.51
N PHE A 8 -7.00 22.57 -7.38
CA PHE A 8 -6.82 22.05 -8.75
C PHE A 8 -5.36 21.76 -9.13
N GLU A 9 -4.38 22.31 -8.40
CA GLU A 9 -2.96 22.13 -8.71
C GLU A 9 -2.34 20.90 -8.02
N PHE A 10 -2.99 20.33 -7.01
CA PHE A 10 -2.55 19.09 -6.35
C PHE A 10 -2.84 17.83 -7.19
N GLN A 11 -3.84 17.87 -8.07
CA GLN A 11 -4.35 16.68 -8.75
C GLN A 11 -3.76 16.45 -10.16
N VAL A 12 -2.89 17.33 -10.65
CA VAL A 12 -2.36 17.24 -12.04
C VAL A 12 -0.84 17.07 -12.12
N SER A 13 -0.10 17.09 -11.00
CA SER A 13 1.37 16.91 -11.00
C SER A 13 1.89 15.64 -10.30
N THR A 14 1.05 14.89 -9.59
CA THR A 14 1.47 13.71 -8.80
C THR A 14 1.52 12.41 -9.60
N LEU A 15 0.92 12.34 -10.79
CA LEU A 15 0.81 11.13 -11.60
C LEU A 15 1.89 10.94 -12.69
N GLY A 16 3.06 11.58 -12.58
CA GLY A 16 4.12 11.48 -13.61
C GLY A 16 5.50 11.02 -13.14
N THR A 17 5.73 10.94 -11.83
CA THR A 17 7.09 10.82 -11.25
C THR A 17 7.14 10.00 -9.96
N VAL A 18 6.03 9.91 -9.22
CA VAL A 18 5.98 9.17 -7.95
C VAL A 18 6.08 7.67 -8.19
N GLU A 19 5.34 7.13 -9.15
CA GLU A 19 5.44 5.71 -9.54
C GLU A 19 6.82 5.36 -10.12
N ARG A 20 7.47 6.30 -10.81
CA ARG A 20 8.83 6.11 -11.34
C ARG A 20 9.90 6.16 -10.24
N THR A 21 9.63 6.88 -9.16
CA THR A 21 10.45 6.91 -7.94
C THR A 21 10.22 5.64 -7.11
N LEU A 22 8.98 5.17 -7.02
CA LEU A 22 8.60 3.94 -6.32
C LEU A 22 9.18 2.70 -7.01
N ALA A 23 9.15 2.65 -8.34
CA ALA A 23 9.79 1.59 -9.13
C ALA A 23 11.33 1.59 -9.05
N ARG A 24 11.97 2.74 -8.78
CA ARG A 24 13.42 2.81 -8.48
C ARG A 24 13.75 2.45 -7.03
N ALA A 25 12.84 2.73 -6.10
CA ALA A 25 12.98 2.36 -4.70
C ALA A 25 12.90 0.83 -4.50
N LEU A 26 12.04 0.16 -5.27
CA LEU A 26 11.84 -1.30 -5.28
C LEU A 26 13.03 -2.13 -5.85
N GLY A 27 14.22 -1.52 -6.04
CA GLY A 27 15.43 -2.22 -6.47
C GLY A 27 16.69 -1.99 -5.61
N SER A 28 16.63 -1.14 -4.58
CA SER A 28 17.74 -0.92 -3.63
C SER A 28 17.30 -0.05 -2.44
N LEU A 29 16.16 -0.36 -1.82
CA LEU A 29 15.87 0.19 -0.49
C LEU A 29 16.78 -0.52 0.51
N PRO A 30 17.66 0.19 1.25
CA PRO A 30 18.29 -0.41 2.41
C PRO A 30 17.17 -0.90 3.34
N THR A 31 17.31 -2.08 3.92
CA THR A 31 16.32 -2.70 4.83
C THR A 31 15.80 -1.73 5.89
N ALA A 32 16.67 -0.83 6.38
CA ALA A 32 16.33 0.26 7.28
C ALA A 32 15.18 1.17 6.80
N SER A 33 15.02 1.35 5.48
CA SER A 33 13.94 2.17 4.91
C SER A 33 12.60 1.42 4.81
N LEU A 34 12.61 0.09 4.64
CA LEU A 34 11.40 -0.72 4.68
C LEU A 34 10.87 -0.85 6.11
N GLU A 35 11.77 -1.00 7.09
CA GLU A 35 11.40 -1.02 8.51
C GLU A 35 10.78 0.32 8.95
N ASN A 36 11.33 1.46 8.51
CA ASN A 36 10.74 2.77 8.77
C ASN A 36 9.38 2.94 8.07
N ALA A 37 9.26 2.53 6.81
CA ALA A 37 7.98 2.58 6.09
C ALA A 37 6.91 1.74 6.80
N LEU A 38 7.29 0.54 7.28
CA LEU A 38 6.41 -0.30 8.08
C LEU A 38 5.98 0.39 9.38
N GLN A 39 6.90 1.06 10.09
CA GLN A 39 6.57 1.81 11.30
C GLN A 39 5.57 2.94 11.02
N ASP A 40 5.77 3.70 9.95
CA ASP A 40 4.87 4.80 9.57
C ASP A 40 3.47 4.26 9.21
N LEU A 41 3.39 3.16 8.45
CA LEU A 41 2.13 2.52 8.09
C LEU A 41 1.39 1.92 9.30
N LEU A 42 2.12 1.30 10.24
CA LEU A 42 1.55 0.80 11.48
C LEU A 42 1.07 1.94 12.39
N ALA A 43 1.79 3.07 12.43
CA ALA A 43 1.34 4.26 13.14
C ALA A 43 0.08 4.86 12.51
N ALA A 44 -0.02 4.85 11.17
CA ALA A 44 -1.23 5.25 10.46
C ALA A 44 -2.41 4.31 10.77
N ASP A 45 -2.18 2.98 10.81
CA ASP A 45 -3.20 1.97 11.15
C ASP A 45 -3.73 2.16 12.58
N ALA A 46 -2.87 2.61 13.51
CA ALA A 46 -3.28 2.90 14.87
C ALA A 46 -4.21 4.13 14.98
N ILE A 47 -4.14 5.06 14.01
CA ILE A 47 -4.98 6.26 13.97
C ILE A 47 -6.27 5.98 13.21
N SER A 48 -6.16 5.35 12.04
CA SER A 48 -7.27 5.00 11.16
C SER A 48 -7.18 3.50 10.83
N PRO A 49 -7.73 2.64 11.71
CA PRO A 49 -7.72 1.20 11.48
C PRO A 49 -8.66 0.84 10.33
N ASP A 50 -8.36 -0.27 9.66
CA ASP A 50 -9.21 -0.87 8.63
C ASP A 50 -9.37 -0.02 7.34
N GLU A 51 -8.40 0.84 7.04
CA GLU A 51 -8.26 1.43 5.72
C GLU A 51 -7.57 0.44 4.77
N ILE A 52 -8.31 -0.03 3.75
CA ILE A 52 -7.86 -1.12 2.86
C ILE A 52 -6.52 -0.83 2.18
N GLU A 53 -6.30 0.42 1.78
CA GLU A 53 -5.03 0.90 1.21
C GLU A 53 -3.88 0.70 2.20
N ASN A 54 -4.07 1.14 3.45
CA ASN A 54 -3.03 1.05 4.48
C ASN A 54 -2.71 -0.41 4.82
N VAL A 55 -3.75 -1.23 5.02
CA VAL A 55 -3.62 -2.67 5.31
C VAL A 55 -2.87 -3.38 4.17
N PHE A 56 -3.15 -3.01 2.91
CA PHE A 56 -2.47 -3.54 1.74
C PHE A 56 -0.99 -3.17 1.69
N PHE A 57 -0.65 -1.91 1.93
CA PHE A 57 0.76 -1.49 1.95
C PHE A 57 1.54 -2.08 3.12
N ILE A 58 0.92 -2.31 4.28
CA ILE A 58 1.55 -3.06 5.38
C ILE A 58 1.90 -4.48 4.93
N GLY A 59 0.93 -5.18 4.32
CA GLY A 59 1.15 -6.54 3.78
C GLY A 59 2.29 -6.61 2.78
N LYS A 60 2.32 -5.68 1.80
CA LYS A 60 3.42 -5.60 0.82
C LYS A 60 4.77 -5.27 1.44
N THR A 61 4.78 -4.45 2.48
CA THR A 61 6.04 -4.10 3.16
C THR A 61 6.60 -5.29 3.92
N TYR A 62 5.74 -6.09 4.58
CA TYR A 62 6.16 -7.36 5.17
C TYR A 62 6.65 -8.38 4.14
N ASP A 63 5.99 -8.49 2.98
CA ASP A 63 6.44 -9.36 1.88
C ASP A 63 7.84 -8.96 1.39
N ALA A 64 8.08 -7.65 1.19
CA ALA A 64 9.37 -7.11 0.80
C ALA A 64 10.47 -7.29 1.87
N LEU A 65 10.09 -7.30 3.15
CA LEU A 65 11.00 -7.60 4.27
C LEU A 65 11.28 -9.11 4.42
N GLY A 66 10.57 -9.98 3.70
CA GLY A 66 10.68 -11.43 3.81
C GLY A 66 9.95 -12.01 5.02
N ASP A 67 9.15 -11.20 5.74
CA ASP A 67 8.29 -11.66 6.83
C ASP A 67 6.95 -12.15 6.25
N TYR A 68 7.01 -13.30 5.57
CA TYR A 68 5.87 -13.86 4.86
C TYR A 68 4.69 -14.19 5.77
N ARG A 69 4.93 -14.45 7.06
CA ARG A 69 3.86 -14.76 8.03
C ARG A 69 3.01 -13.52 8.32
N ASN A 70 3.65 -12.39 8.60
CA ASN A 70 2.92 -11.14 8.78
C ASN A 70 2.35 -10.64 7.45
N ALA A 71 3.08 -10.78 6.35
CA ALA A 71 2.59 -10.44 5.02
C ALA A 71 1.30 -11.18 4.69
N GLU A 72 1.26 -12.50 4.91
CA GLU A 72 0.08 -13.33 4.69
C GLU A 72 -1.11 -12.83 5.52
N THR A 73 -0.88 -12.55 6.80
CA THR A 73 -1.93 -12.08 7.72
C THR A 73 -2.59 -10.79 7.22
N TYR A 74 -1.79 -9.81 6.81
CA TYR A 74 -2.29 -8.53 6.33
C TYR A 74 -2.90 -8.63 4.92
N LEU A 75 -2.30 -9.39 4.01
CA LEU A 75 -2.84 -9.58 2.66
C LEU A 75 -4.15 -10.37 2.68
N GLN A 76 -4.29 -11.38 3.54
CA GLN A 76 -5.57 -12.07 3.74
C GLN A 76 -6.63 -11.13 4.32
N LYS A 77 -6.25 -10.21 5.22
CA LYS A 77 -7.14 -9.17 5.73
C LYS A 77 -7.67 -8.31 4.57
N VAL A 78 -6.81 -7.82 3.67
CA VAL A 78 -7.23 -7.07 2.46
C VAL A 78 -8.27 -7.83 1.65
N VAL A 79 -8.03 -9.12 1.39
CA VAL A 79 -8.95 -9.96 0.60
C VAL A 79 -10.32 -10.13 1.27
N GLY A 80 -10.38 -10.04 2.61
CA GLY A 80 -11.60 -10.16 3.39
C GLY A 80 -12.30 -8.84 3.74
N MET A 81 -11.71 -7.69 3.43
CA MET A 81 -12.28 -6.39 3.77
C MET A 81 -13.47 -6.03 2.90
N ALA A 82 -14.44 -5.33 3.50
CA ALA A 82 -15.49 -4.68 2.75
C ALA A 82 -14.88 -3.58 1.88
N ARG A 83 -15.26 -3.54 0.61
CA ARG A 83 -14.76 -2.59 -0.38
C ARG A 83 -15.91 -2.10 -1.23
N ASP A 84 -15.77 -0.91 -1.78
CA ASP A 84 -16.68 -0.41 -2.80
C ASP A 84 -16.39 -1.14 -4.13
N PRO A 85 -17.34 -1.92 -4.68
CA PRO A 85 -17.13 -2.60 -5.96
C PRO A 85 -16.98 -1.63 -7.15
N GLU A 86 -17.40 -0.37 -7.01
CA GLU A 86 -17.19 0.67 -8.02
C GLU A 86 -15.82 1.36 -7.89
N CYS A 87 -15.14 1.18 -6.75
CA CYS A 87 -13.78 1.67 -6.55
C CYS A 87 -12.77 0.71 -7.19
N VAL A 88 -12.31 1.09 -8.39
CA VAL A 88 -11.32 0.32 -9.16
C VAL A 88 -10.04 0.09 -8.36
N VAL A 89 -9.59 1.09 -7.60
CA VAL A 89 -8.34 1.04 -6.83
C VAL A 89 -8.41 -0.02 -5.73
N GLU A 90 -9.50 -0.06 -4.96
CA GLU A 90 -9.72 -1.10 -3.94
C GLU A 90 -9.88 -2.49 -4.58
N CYS A 91 -10.40 -2.53 -5.80
CA CYS A 91 -10.48 -3.75 -6.57
C CYS A 91 -9.09 -4.30 -6.92
N GLU A 92 -8.22 -3.43 -7.42
CA GLU A 92 -6.83 -3.74 -7.77
C GLU A 92 -6.03 -4.23 -6.54
N TYR A 93 -6.16 -3.59 -5.38
CA TYR A 93 -5.44 -4.02 -4.17
C TYR A 93 -5.74 -5.46 -3.76
N VAL A 94 -7.01 -5.87 -3.82
CA VAL A 94 -7.39 -7.25 -3.49
C VAL A 94 -6.95 -8.23 -4.56
N GLU A 95 -7.02 -7.86 -5.84
CA GLU A 95 -6.55 -8.72 -6.93
C GLU A 95 -5.04 -8.94 -6.83
N GLU A 96 -4.28 -7.89 -6.59
CA GLU A 96 -2.84 -7.97 -6.36
C GLU A 96 -2.52 -8.76 -5.08
N ALA A 97 -3.26 -8.54 -3.98
CA ALA A 97 -3.09 -9.33 -2.76
C ALA A 97 -3.30 -10.84 -3.00
N ARG A 98 -4.33 -11.22 -3.78
CA ARG A 98 -4.55 -12.62 -4.18
C ARG A 98 -3.41 -13.16 -5.04
N GLN A 99 -2.88 -12.34 -5.94
CA GLN A 99 -1.75 -12.74 -6.77
C GLN A 99 -0.50 -12.99 -5.93
N ILE A 100 -0.19 -12.12 -4.97
CA ILE A 100 0.94 -12.30 -4.06
C ILE A 100 0.78 -13.59 -3.24
N LEU A 101 -0.41 -13.79 -2.65
CA LEU A 101 -0.73 -14.99 -1.86
C LEU A 101 -0.71 -16.30 -2.67
N SER A 102 -0.83 -16.24 -4.00
CA SER A 102 -0.66 -17.41 -4.88
C SER A 102 0.80 -17.79 -5.12
N GLY A 103 1.74 -16.97 -4.65
CA GLY A 103 3.17 -17.19 -4.77
C GLY A 103 3.69 -18.34 -3.91
N ILE A 104 4.85 -18.88 -4.30
CA ILE A 104 5.49 -20.03 -3.64
C ILE A 104 5.86 -19.81 -2.17
N ASN A 105 5.93 -18.55 -1.72
CA ASN A 105 6.27 -18.20 -0.34
C ASN A 105 5.09 -18.35 0.63
N TYR A 106 3.89 -18.59 0.10
CA TYR A 106 2.61 -18.60 0.82
C TYR A 106 1.87 -19.94 0.69
N SER A 107 2.59 -21.01 0.31
CA SER A 107 2.06 -22.37 0.10
C SER A 107 2.25 -23.29 1.30
#